data_AF-A0A3D0FQ91-F1
#
_entry.id   AF-A0A3D0FQ91-F1
#
_cell.length_a   1.000
_cell.length_b   1.000
_cell.length_c   1.000
_cell.angle_alpha   90.00
_cell.angle_beta   90.00
_cell.angle_gamma   90.00
#
_symmetry.space_group_name_H-M   'P 1'
#
loop_
_entity.id
_entity.type
_entity.pdbx_description
1 polymer ?
#
loop_
_entity_poly.entity_id
_entity_poly.type
_entity_poly.pdbx_seq_one_letter_code
_entity_poly.pdbx_strand_id
1 'polypeptide(L)'
;MRSGTVYVGKNRLRRAGEKRVWNTINKYTVKCKLVILTFTFICAMSFSQQVIPMSTNEGLFPDDVDFLSNPHDTMLNIIDNYGAGTYFDYPQQLDKIKSLLVDDSLSIADSELTKLTKVKKIILDAGGIYEYNYFKCAFTFNGNGLYYRKLAGSQRQSGYVYRKDDSHLLFIGGSTVNDDPLTTYDVDNSVVGLLYKKSSADYVMLCHENNHHYILLFSK
;
A
#
# COMPACT_ATOMS: atom_id res chain seq x y z
N MET A 1 -29.86 4.06 49.29
CA MET A 1 -28.89 3.68 48.25
C MET A 1 -29.56 3.95 46.90
N ARG A 2 -29.23 5.06 46.22
CA ARG A 2 -28.39 5.14 44.99
C ARG A 2 -28.69 3.97 44.02
N SER A 3 -29.05 4.14 42.75
CA SER A 3 -28.94 5.24 41.79
C SER A 3 -29.87 4.91 40.62
N GLY A 4 -30.72 5.84 40.19
CA GLY A 4 -31.43 5.77 38.91
C GLY A 4 -30.78 6.75 37.94
N THR A 5 -30.33 6.27 36.78
CA THR A 5 -29.86 7.14 35.69
C THR A 5 -30.64 6.83 34.43
N VAL A 6 -31.39 7.85 34.00
CA VAL A 6 -32.18 7.95 32.78
C VAL A 6 -31.26 8.33 31.61
N TYR A 7 -31.46 7.73 30.45
CA TYR A 7 -30.84 8.11 29.17
C TYR A 7 -31.43 9.41 28.62
N VAL A 8 -30.61 10.40 28.29
CA VAL A 8 -30.97 11.55 27.43
C VAL A 8 -29.80 11.90 26.49
N GLY A 9 -30.15 12.15 25.23
CA GLY A 9 -29.29 12.05 24.05
C GLY A 9 -28.13 13.05 23.90
N LYS A 10 -27.02 12.53 23.38
CA LYS A 10 -25.93 13.30 22.78
C LYS A 10 -26.41 13.88 21.45
N ASN A 11 -26.68 15.19 21.40
CA ASN A 11 -26.44 16.03 20.20
C ASN A 11 -26.69 17.54 20.39
N ARG A 12 -26.80 18.06 21.62
CA ARG A 12 -27.00 19.50 21.87
C ARG A 12 -25.76 20.29 22.28
N LEU A 13 -24.56 19.70 22.27
CA LEU A 13 -23.33 20.36 22.74
C LEU A 13 -22.37 20.87 21.65
N ARG A 14 -22.62 20.62 20.35
CA ARG A 14 -21.69 21.08 19.29
C ARG A 14 -21.72 22.60 19.02
N ARG A 15 -22.82 23.31 19.28
CA ARG A 15 -22.93 24.75 18.92
C ARG A 15 -22.42 25.74 19.96
N ALA A 16 -22.18 25.32 21.20
CA ALA A 16 -21.74 26.23 22.27
C ALA A 16 -20.20 26.42 22.28
N GLY A 17 -19.44 25.41 21.85
CA GLY A 17 -17.97 25.48 21.77
C GLY A 17 -17.46 26.38 20.64
N GLU A 18 -18.05 26.29 19.44
CA GLU A 18 -17.62 27.06 18.27
C GLU A 18 -17.75 28.58 18.45
N LYS A 19 -18.81 29.05 19.14
CA LYS A 19 -19.00 30.49 19.40
C LYS A 19 -17.98 31.07 20.39
N ARG A 20 -17.49 30.29 21.35
CA ARG A 20 -16.47 30.75 22.31
C ARG A 20 -15.10 30.90 21.66
N VAL A 21 -14.75 30.01 20.73
CA VAL A 21 -13.48 30.05 20.00
C VAL A 21 -13.42 31.26 19.07
N TRP A 22 -14.49 31.52 18.30
CA TRP A 22 -14.56 32.68 17.40
C TRP A 22 -14.53 34.04 18.12
N ASN A 23 -15.19 34.17 19.27
CA ASN A 23 -15.15 35.41 20.06
C ASN A 23 -13.77 35.67 20.70
N THR A 24 -12.97 34.63 20.92
CA THR A 24 -11.61 34.77 21.45
C THR A 24 -10.64 35.17 20.34
N ILE A 25 -10.77 34.59 19.14
CA ILE A 25 -9.94 34.92 17.97
C ILE A 25 -10.15 36.38 17.52
N ASN A 26 -11.36 36.93 17.69
CA ASN A 26 -11.66 38.31 17.30
C ASN A 26 -11.01 39.40 18.15
N LYS A 27 -10.41 39.07 19.30
CA LYS A 27 -9.71 40.04 20.17
C LYS A 27 -8.25 40.29 19.77
N TYR A 28 -7.71 39.53 18.81
CA TYR A 28 -6.32 39.66 18.39
C TYR A 28 -6.17 40.57 17.16
N THR A 29 -5.15 41.41 17.15
CA THR A 29 -4.79 42.27 16.00
C THR A 29 -4.47 41.44 14.76
N VAL A 30 -4.63 42.04 13.57
CA VAL A 30 -4.58 41.35 12.26
C VAL A 30 -3.33 40.45 12.08
N LYS A 31 -2.17 40.86 12.63
CA LYS A 31 -0.94 40.05 12.60
C LYS A 31 -1.04 38.74 13.38
N CYS A 32 -1.74 38.71 14.51
CA CYS A 32 -1.91 37.51 15.33
C CYS A 32 -2.95 36.53 14.75
N LYS A 33 -3.97 37.03 14.05
CA LYS A 33 -4.96 36.18 13.36
C LYS A 33 -4.33 35.39 12.21
N LEU A 34 -3.41 36.00 11.47
CA LEU A 34 -2.70 35.33 10.37
C LEU A 34 -1.80 34.19 10.89
N VAL A 35 -1.10 34.41 12.01
CA VAL A 35 -0.26 33.38 12.67
C VAL A 35 -1.10 32.22 13.21
N ILE A 36 -2.27 32.50 13.79
CA ILE A 36 -3.15 31.43 14.29
C ILE A 36 -3.71 30.62 13.12
N LEU A 37 -4.14 31.27 12.02
CA LEU A 37 -4.64 30.58 10.83
C LEU A 37 -3.55 29.77 10.10
N THR A 38 -2.31 30.25 10.04
CA THR A 38 -1.20 29.46 9.47
C THR A 38 -0.84 28.28 10.38
N PHE A 39 -0.91 28.41 11.70
CA PHE A 39 -0.67 27.30 12.62
C PHE A 39 -1.75 26.21 12.53
N THR A 40 -3.04 26.56 12.42
CA THR A 40 -4.10 25.55 12.21
C THR A 40 -4.02 24.90 10.83
N PHE A 41 -3.54 25.63 9.80
CA PHE A 41 -3.35 25.05 8.47
C PHE A 41 -2.14 24.10 8.42
N ILE A 42 -1.05 24.42 9.11
CA ILE A 42 0.13 23.56 9.24
C ILE A 42 -0.18 22.33 10.10
N CYS A 43 -0.98 22.46 11.16
CA CYS A 43 -1.44 21.30 11.94
C CYS A 43 -2.45 20.41 11.20
N ALA A 44 -3.28 20.95 10.29
CA ALA A 44 -4.21 20.15 9.49
C ALA A 44 -3.52 19.37 8.35
N MET A 45 -2.30 19.75 7.98
CA MET A 45 -1.47 19.02 7.01
C MET A 45 -0.49 18.02 7.65
N SER A 46 -0.51 17.86 8.98
CA SER A 46 0.11 16.69 9.62
C SER A 46 -0.82 15.49 9.46
N PHE A 47 -1.03 15.07 8.21
CA PHE A 47 -1.33 13.68 7.94
C PHE A 47 -0.13 12.93 8.50
N SER A 48 -0.34 12.17 9.58
CA SER A 48 0.63 11.20 10.05
C SER A 48 0.87 10.25 8.90
N GLN A 49 1.90 10.52 8.10
CA GLN A 49 2.58 9.47 7.37
C GLN A 49 3.02 8.52 8.46
N GLN A 50 2.39 7.35 8.51
CA GLN A 50 2.99 6.21 9.18
C GLN A 50 4.23 5.85 8.35
N VAL A 51 5.29 6.61 8.59
CA VAL A 51 6.64 6.13 8.36
C VAL A 51 6.78 5.04 9.42
N ILE A 52 6.68 3.77 9.01
CA ILE A 52 7.31 2.73 9.83
C ILE A 52 8.74 3.23 10.02
N PRO A 53 9.26 3.36 11.25
CA PRO A 53 10.67 3.59 11.43
C PRO A 53 11.37 2.37 10.84
N MET A 54 11.74 2.46 9.57
CA MET A 54 12.45 1.44 8.80
C MET A 54 13.90 1.30 9.29
N SER A 55 14.19 1.75 10.52
CA SER A 55 15.50 1.75 11.16
C SER A 55 15.76 0.48 11.96
N THR A 56 14.80 -0.42 12.08
CA THR A 56 15.01 -1.72 12.71
C THR A 56 14.34 -2.78 11.86
N ASN A 57 15.10 -3.75 11.34
CA ASN A 57 14.63 -5.00 10.73
C ASN A 57 13.80 -5.88 11.72
N GLU A 58 13.28 -5.28 12.80
CA GLU A 58 12.50 -5.94 13.83
C GLU A 58 11.08 -6.16 13.30
N GLY A 59 10.77 -7.40 12.99
CA GLY A 59 9.42 -7.84 12.64
C GLY A 59 9.23 -8.32 11.20
N LEU A 60 10.23 -8.19 10.32
CA LEU A 60 10.22 -8.85 9.01
C LEU A 60 11.03 -10.16 9.05
N PHE A 61 10.62 -11.15 8.27
CA PHE A 61 11.40 -12.35 8.06
C PHE A 61 12.71 -12.02 7.31
N PRO A 62 13.82 -12.72 7.59
CA PRO A 62 15.11 -12.44 6.94
C PRO A 62 15.04 -12.45 5.40
N ASP A 63 14.37 -13.43 4.82
CA ASP A 63 14.24 -13.56 3.36
C ASP A 63 13.46 -12.36 2.75
N ASP A 64 12.47 -11.83 3.48
CA ASP A 64 11.74 -10.63 3.07
C ASP A 64 12.63 -9.38 3.10
N VAL A 65 13.52 -9.27 4.10
CA VAL A 65 14.50 -8.17 4.19
C VAL A 65 15.48 -8.24 3.02
N ASP A 66 15.97 -9.44 2.69
CA ASP A 66 16.89 -9.65 1.58
C ASP A 66 16.22 -9.27 0.24
N PHE A 67 14.98 -9.71 0.02
CA PHE A 67 14.21 -9.32 -1.17
C PHE A 67 13.99 -7.82 -1.24
N LEU A 68 13.53 -7.17 -0.15
CA LEU A 68 13.22 -5.74 -0.14
C LEU A 68 14.45 -4.84 -0.25
N SER A 69 15.64 -5.37 0.05
CA SER A 69 16.92 -4.67 -0.14
C SER A 69 17.23 -4.46 -1.61
N ASN A 70 16.85 -5.41 -2.48
CA ASN A 70 17.08 -5.29 -3.91
C ASN A 70 16.03 -6.05 -4.77
N PRO A 71 14.77 -5.59 -4.78
CA PRO A 71 13.67 -6.34 -5.40
C PRO A 71 13.77 -6.35 -6.93
N HIS A 72 14.28 -5.27 -7.55
CA HIS A 72 14.46 -5.21 -9.00
C HIS A 72 15.51 -6.22 -9.48
N ASP A 73 16.70 -6.22 -8.89
CA ASP A 73 17.75 -7.16 -9.29
C ASP A 73 17.36 -8.60 -8.97
N THR A 74 16.67 -8.84 -7.85
CA THR A 74 16.13 -10.17 -7.54
C THR A 74 15.18 -10.65 -8.65
N MET A 75 14.23 -9.80 -9.06
CA MET A 75 13.29 -10.15 -10.13
C MET A 75 13.98 -10.30 -11.49
N LEU A 76 14.95 -9.44 -11.83
CA LEU A 76 15.74 -9.54 -13.07
C LEU A 76 16.55 -10.83 -13.10
N ASN A 77 17.22 -11.19 -11.99
CA ASN A 77 17.96 -12.44 -11.87
C ASN A 77 17.03 -13.64 -12.09
N ILE A 78 15.82 -13.64 -11.53
CA ILE A 78 14.84 -14.72 -11.75
C ILE A 78 14.49 -14.82 -13.23
N ILE A 79 14.25 -13.68 -13.90
CA ILE A 79 13.91 -13.63 -15.32
C ILE A 79 15.07 -14.06 -16.21
N ASP A 80 16.30 -13.66 -15.91
CA ASP A 80 17.49 -14.00 -16.71
C ASP A 80 17.88 -15.47 -16.59
N ASN A 81 17.61 -16.08 -15.44
CA ASN A 81 17.76 -17.51 -15.23
C ASN A 81 16.50 -18.30 -15.62
N TYR A 82 15.44 -17.60 -16.03
CA TYR A 82 14.19 -18.21 -16.44
C TYR A 82 14.40 -18.99 -17.74
N GLY A 83 14.10 -20.28 -17.72
CA GLY A 83 14.16 -21.12 -18.90
C GLY A 83 15.53 -21.73 -19.23
N ALA A 84 16.54 -21.57 -18.36
CA ALA A 84 17.76 -22.37 -18.42
C ALA A 84 17.42 -23.85 -18.15
N GLY A 85 17.07 -24.59 -19.21
CA GLY A 85 16.70 -26.01 -19.17
C GLY A 85 15.20 -26.33 -19.24
N THR A 86 14.31 -25.36 -19.53
CA THR A 86 12.89 -25.64 -19.75
C THR A 86 12.57 -25.87 -21.23
N TYR A 87 11.54 -26.67 -21.52
CA TYR A 87 11.11 -26.98 -22.89
C TYR A 87 10.45 -25.81 -23.64
N PHE A 88 10.03 -24.76 -22.94
CA PHE A 88 9.27 -23.65 -23.50
C PHE A 88 10.09 -22.34 -23.52
N ASP A 89 10.20 -21.74 -24.70
CA ASP A 89 10.86 -20.46 -24.93
C ASP A 89 9.82 -19.33 -25.04
N TYR A 90 9.99 -18.25 -24.27
CA TYR A 90 9.04 -17.13 -24.16
C TYR A 90 9.72 -15.75 -24.30
N PRO A 91 10.54 -15.52 -25.33
CA PRO A 91 11.47 -14.38 -25.36
C PRO A 91 10.74 -13.03 -25.37
N GLN A 92 9.63 -12.93 -26.13
CA GLN A 92 8.85 -11.69 -26.21
C GLN A 92 8.13 -11.36 -24.89
N GLN A 93 7.64 -12.38 -24.18
CA GLN A 93 7.01 -12.20 -22.88
C GLN A 93 8.04 -11.78 -21.82
N LEU A 94 9.24 -12.38 -21.85
CA LEU A 94 10.34 -12.01 -20.97
C LEU A 94 10.78 -10.57 -21.19
N ASP A 95 10.93 -10.12 -22.44
CA ASP A 95 11.25 -8.72 -22.76
C ASP A 95 10.19 -7.75 -22.24
N LYS A 96 8.91 -8.09 -22.43
CA LYS A 96 7.78 -7.33 -21.88
C LYS A 96 7.90 -7.26 -20.35
N ILE A 97 8.20 -8.35 -19.66
CA ILE A 97 8.32 -8.37 -18.21
C ILE A 97 9.54 -7.57 -17.74
N LYS A 98 10.70 -7.72 -18.38
CA LYS A 98 11.90 -6.91 -18.10
C LYS A 98 11.62 -5.43 -18.23
N SER A 99 10.84 -5.04 -19.24
CA SER A 99 10.45 -3.65 -19.42
C SER A 99 9.67 -3.10 -18.23
N LEU A 100 8.89 -3.93 -17.51
CA LEU A 100 8.16 -3.52 -16.30
C LEU A 100 9.12 -3.18 -15.15
N LEU A 101 10.25 -3.90 -15.04
CA LEU A 101 11.24 -3.74 -13.98
C LEU A 101 12.16 -2.53 -14.16
N VAL A 102 12.08 -1.83 -15.29
CA VAL A 102 12.73 -0.54 -15.45
C VAL A 102 12.02 0.47 -14.54
N ASP A 103 12.72 0.91 -13.51
CA ASP A 103 12.23 1.90 -12.56
C ASP A 103 12.40 3.31 -13.13
N ASP A 104 11.28 3.89 -13.58
CA ASP A 104 11.21 5.28 -14.02
C ASP A 104 10.91 6.25 -12.85
N SER A 105 10.91 5.76 -11.60
CA SER A 105 10.92 6.47 -10.32
C SER A 105 10.03 7.73 -10.27
N LEU A 106 8.78 7.57 -10.70
CA LEU A 106 7.78 8.64 -10.64
C LEU A 106 7.20 8.75 -9.23
N SER A 107 7.02 9.99 -8.75
CA SER A 107 6.38 10.21 -7.44
C SER A 107 4.94 9.69 -7.40
N ILE A 108 4.55 9.15 -6.25
CA ILE A 108 3.25 8.50 -6.03
C ILE A 108 2.46 9.23 -4.94
N ALA A 109 1.34 9.84 -5.32
CA ALA A 109 0.42 10.38 -4.32
C ALA A 109 -0.56 9.29 -3.85
N ASP A 110 -0.81 9.18 -2.55
CA ASP A 110 -1.74 8.17 -2.02
C ASP A 110 -3.15 8.26 -2.62
N SER A 111 -3.59 9.49 -2.93
CA SER A 111 -4.88 9.74 -3.58
C SER A 111 -4.99 9.09 -4.96
N GLU A 112 -3.87 8.82 -5.64
CA GLU A 112 -3.85 8.07 -6.90
C GLU A 112 -4.11 6.58 -6.67
N LEU A 113 -3.52 6.00 -5.62
CA LEU A 113 -3.66 4.58 -5.30
C LEU A 113 -5.12 4.20 -5.03
N THR A 114 -5.88 5.08 -4.36
CA THR A 114 -7.32 4.87 -4.12
C THR A 114 -8.17 4.82 -5.40
N LYS A 115 -7.63 5.25 -6.55
CA LYS A 115 -8.30 5.20 -7.86
C LYS A 115 -7.99 3.90 -8.62
N LEU A 116 -7.09 3.06 -8.10
CA LEU A 116 -6.75 1.77 -8.72
C LEU A 116 -7.78 0.72 -8.31
N THR A 117 -8.59 0.26 -9.27
CA THR A 117 -9.69 -0.69 -9.01
C THR A 117 -9.46 -2.06 -9.62
N LYS A 118 -8.42 -2.21 -10.44
CA LYS A 118 -8.07 -3.46 -11.11
C LYS A 118 -6.62 -3.84 -10.83
N VAL A 119 -6.38 -5.13 -10.67
CA VAL A 119 -5.05 -5.74 -10.55
C VAL A 119 -4.97 -6.98 -11.41
N LYS A 120 -3.87 -7.17 -12.13
CA LYS A 120 -3.53 -8.45 -12.77
C LYS A 120 -2.23 -9.00 -12.19
N LYS A 121 -2.12 -10.31 -12.12
CA LYS A 121 -0.95 -11.03 -11.58
C LYS A 121 -0.17 -11.66 -12.74
N ILE A 122 1.15 -11.56 -12.71
CA ILE A 122 2.07 -12.28 -13.59
C ILE A 122 2.94 -13.15 -12.69
N ILE A 123 2.89 -14.46 -12.91
CA ILE A 123 3.70 -15.44 -12.20
C ILE A 123 4.76 -15.98 -13.17
N LEU A 124 5.99 -16.11 -12.67
CA LEU A 124 7.07 -16.82 -13.32
C LEU A 124 7.42 -18.02 -12.44
N ASP A 125 7.18 -19.22 -12.92
CA ASP A 125 7.51 -20.45 -12.20
C ASP A 125 8.19 -21.49 -13.11
N ALA A 126 8.52 -22.67 -12.59
CA ALA A 126 9.18 -23.70 -13.39
C ALA A 126 8.36 -24.21 -14.61
N GLY A 127 7.04 -24.03 -14.59
CA GLY A 127 6.10 -24.50 -15.61
C GLY A 127 5.78 -23.48 -16.70
N GLY A 128 5.99 -22.18 -16.46
CA GLY A 128 5.64 -21.16 -17.44
C GLY A 128 5.47 -19.74 -16.89
N ILE A 129 5.28 -18.82 -17.83
CA ILE A 129 4.86 -17.45 -17.54
C ILE A 129 3.33 -17.43 -17.59
N TYR A 130 2.70 -17.15 -16.46
CA TYR A 130 1.24 -17.08 -16.35
C TYR A 130 0.79 -15.64 -16.10
N GLU A 131 0.22 -15.01 -17.14
CA GLU A 131 -0.44 -13.70 -17.04
C GLU A 131 -1.95 -13.91 -16.86
N TYR A 132 -2.48 -13.48 -15.72
CA TYR A 132 -3.90 -13.56 -15.42
C TYR A 132 -4.67 -12.34 -15.91
N ASN A 133 -5.98 -12.50 -16.09
CA ASN A 133 -6.90 -11.39 -16.32
C ASN A 133 -6.92 -10.40 -15.14
N TYR A 134 -7.43 -9.19 -15.41
CA TYR A 134 -7.67 -8.22 -14.35
C TYR A 134 -8.76 -8.69 -13.39
N PHE A 135 -8.45 -8.61 -12.11
CA PHE A 135 -9.36 -8.80 -10.98
C PHE A 135 -9.64 -7.48 -10.31
N LYS A 136 -10.78 -7.39 -9.63
CA LYS A 136 -11.12 -6.23 -8.82
C LYS A 136 -10.18 -6.13 -7.61
N CYS A 137 -9.70 -4.93 -7.31
CA CYS A 137 -8.97 -4.60 -6.10
C CYS A 137 -9.41 -3.25 -5.53
N ALA A 138 -8.90 -2.90 -4.36
CA ALA A 138 -9.07 -1.57 -3.78
C ALA A 138 -7.89 -1.21 -2.88
N PHE A 139 -7.54 0.07 -2.89
CA PHE A 139 -6.74 0.71 -1.85
C PHE A 139 -7.65 1.62 -1.04
N THR A 140 -7.69 1.43 0.26
CA THR A 140 -8.57 2.18 1.16
C THR A 140 -7.79 2.72 2.34
N PHE A 141 -7.97 3.99 2.65
CA PHE A 141 -7.54 4.53 3.93
C PHE A 141 -8.45 4.02 5.04
N ASN A 142 -7.85 3.44 6.07
CA ASN A 142 -8.52 3.11 7.31
C ASN A 142 -7.79 3.82 8.48
N GLY A 143 -8.26 3.63 9.71
CA GLY A 143 -7.66 4.26 10.90
C GLY A 143 -6.18 3.91 11.14
N ASN A 144 -5.65 2.91 10.43
CA ASN A 144 -4.29 2.40 10.55
C ASN A 144 -3.47 2.63 9.27
N GLY A 145 -3.91 3.50 8.35
CA GLY A 145 -3.15 3.84 7.13
C GLY A 145 -3.79 3.32 5.84
N LEU A 146 -2.97 3.22 4.79
CA LEU A 146 -3.41 2.77 3.47
C LEU A 146 -3.42 1.24 3.43
N TYR A 147 -4.57 0.64 3.10
CA TYR A 147 -4.77 -0.80 3.08
C TYR A 147 -5.15 -1.28 1.68
N TYR A 148 -4.40 -2.24 1.16
CA TYR A 148 -4.65 -2.89 -0.13
C TYR A 148 -5.44 -4.19 0.04
N ARG A 149 -6.37 -4.47 -0.89
CA ARG A 149 -7.07 -5.75 -1.00
C ARG A 149 -7.33 -6.13 -2.45
N LYS A 150 -7.03 -7.38 -2.81
CA LYS A 150 -7.60 -8.06 -3.97
C LYS A 150 -8.99 -8.61 -3.60
N LEU A 151 -10.01 -8.17 -4.32
CA LEU A 151 -11.42 -8.41 -3.97
C LEU A 151 -12.05 -9.57 -4.74
N ALA A 152 -11.41 -10.06 -5.81
CA ALA A 152 -11.94 -11.12 -6.66
C ALA A 152 -10.84 -12.10 -7.11
N GLY A 153 -11.26 -13.29 -7.55
CA GLY A 153 -10.39 -14.41 -7.89
C GLY A 153 -10.05 -15.30 -6.69
N SER A 154 -9.52 -16.50 -6.97
CA SER A 154 -9.18 -17.51 -5.97
C SER A 154 -8.01 -17.08 -5.08
N GLN A 155 -6.91 -16.62 -5.67
CA GLN A 155 -5.78 -16.11 -4.88
C GLN A 155 -6.06 -14.66 -4.50
N ARG A 156 -6.19 -14.38 -3.20
CA ARG A 156 -6.45 -13.04 -2.64
C ARG A 156 -5.24 -12.60 -1.84
N GLN A 157 -5.02 -11.30 -1.80
CA GLN A 157 -3.94 -10.68 -1.05
C GLN A 157 -4.47 -9.43 -0.39
N SER A 158 -4.02 -9.19 0.84
CA SER A 158 -4.39 -7.99 1.58
C SER A 158 -3.33 -7.61 2.60
N GLY A 159 -3.18 -6.32 2.85
CA GLY A 159 -2.12 -5.81 3.70
C GLY A 159 -2.03 -4.30 3.69
N TYR A 160 -1.14 -3.78 4.53
CA TYR A 160 -0.89 -2.35 4.63
C TYR A 160 0.19 -1.93 3.64
N VAL A 161 0.10 -0.68 3.22
CA VAL A 161 1.03 -0.03 2.30
C VAL A 161 1.68 1.13 3.02
N TYR A 162 3.01 1.14 3.05
CA TYR A 162 3.83 2.09 3.78
C TYR A 162 4.72 2.87 2.83
N ARG A 163 4.95 4.14 3.16
CA ARG A 163 5.83 4.99 2.38
C ARG A 163 7.29 4.62 2.65
N LYS A 164 8.05 4.26 1.60
CA LYS A 164 9.52 4.12 1.70
C LYS A 164 10.20 5.44 1.37
N ASP A 165 9.83 6.02 0.24
CA ASP A 165 10.29 7.30 -0.26
C ASP A 165 9.24 7.88 -1.24
N ASP A 166 9.56 8.96 -1.96
CA ASP A 166 8.60 9.66 -2.82
C ASP A 166 8.11 8.82 -4.01
N SER A 167 8.91 7.88 -4.51
CA SER A 167 8.60 7.03 -5.67
C SER A 167 8.28 5.58 -5.32
N HIS A 168 8.56 5.15 -4.09
CA HIS A 168 8.37 3.77 -3.65
C HIS A 168 7.49 3.62 -2.40
N LEU A 169 6.64 2.59 -2.43
CA LEU A 169 5.91 2.11 -1.27
C LEU A 169 6.22 0.64 -1.00
N LEU A 170 6.12 0.24 0.27
CA LEU A 170 6.22 -1.14 0.70
C LEU A 170 4.83 -1.68 0.98
N PHE A 171 4.54 -2.86 0.46
CA PHE A 171 3.39 -3.66 0.85
C PHE A 171 3.82 -4.71 1.87
N ILE A 172 3.06 -4.84 2.95
CA ILE A 172 3.26 -5.86 3.98
C ILE A 172 1.89 -6.46 4.32
N GLY A 173 1.72 -7.75 4.09
CA GLY A 173 0.43 -8.41 4.25
C GLY A 173 0.51 -9.93 4.18
N GLY A 174 -0.62 -10.54 3.84
CA GLY A 174 -0.76 -11.99 3.67
C GLY A 174 -1.52 -12.36 2.39
N SER A 175 -1.30 -13.58 1.90
CA SER A 175 -2.03 -14.18 0.79
C SER A 175 -3.01 -15.23 1.29
N THR A 176 -4.12 -15.42 0.59
CA THR A 176 -5.06 -16.51 0.89
C THR A 176 -5.63 -17.11 -0.38
N VAL A 177 -6.19 -18.31 -0.27
CA VAL A 177 -6.77 -19.02 -1.39
C VAL A 177 -8.25 -19.27 -1.14
N ASN A 178 -9.08 -19.01 -2.15
CA ASN A 178 -10.52 -19.21 -2.16
C ASN A 178 -11.22 -18.52 -0.98
N ASP A 179 -11.79 -19.31 -0.08
CA ASP A 179 -12.59 -18.88 1.05
C ASP A 179 -11.80 -18.90 2.37
N ASP A 180 -10.49 -19.15 2.30
CA ASP A 180 -9.61 -19.08 3.46
C ASP A 180 -9.62 -17.66 4.06
N PRO A 181 -9.61 -17.57 5.40
CA PRO A 181 -9.67 -16.28 6.10
C PRO A 181 -8.46 -15.43 5.75
N LEU A 182 -8.67 -14.13 5.50
CA LEU A 182 -7.60 -13.16 5.25
C LEU A 182 -6.52 -13.26 6.34
N THR A 183 -5.28 -13.42 5.92
CA THR A 183 -4.12 -13.46 6.81
C THR A 183 -3.40 -12.12 6.87
N THR A 184 -2.62 -11.96 7.94
CA THR A 184 -1.72 -10.84 8.16
C THR A 184 -0.29 -11.25 7.87
N TYR A 185 0.62 -10.30 8.01
CA TYR A 185 2.04 -10.57 8.01
C TYR A 185 2.46 -11.02 9.42
N ASP A 186 3.10 -12.19 9.53
CA ASP A 186 3.53 -12.94 10.75
C ASP A 186 3.22 -14.44 10.69
N VAL A 187 2.65 -14.92 9.59
CA VAL A 187 2.30 -16.33 9.35
C VAL A 187 2.93 -16.84 8.06
N ASP A 188 2.84 -18.15 7.82
CA ASP A 188 3.48 -18.82 6.68
C ASP A 188 3.16 -18.16 5.33
N ASN A 189 1.95 -17.65 5.10
CA ASN A 189 1.59 -17.02 3.82
C ASN A 189 1.79 -15.49 3.81
N SER A 190 2.80 -15.02 4.54
CA SER A 190 3.20 -13.62 4.55
C SER A 190 3.71 -13.17 3.18
N VAL A 191 3.41 -11.93 2.84
CA VAL A 191 3.78 -11.32 1.56
C VAL A 191 4.37 -9.95 1.82
N VAL A 192 5.52 -9.70 1.22
CA VAL A 192 6.06 -8.34 1.06
C VAL A 192 6.08 -7.92 -0.40
N GLY A 193 6.07 -6.62 -0.65
CA GLY A 193 6.30 -6.12 -1.99
C GLY A 193 6.77 -4.69 -2.08
N LEU A 194 7.43 -4.36 -3.19
CA LEU A 194 7.79 -3.00 -3.57
C LEU A 194 6.82 -2.50 -4.63
N LEU A 195 6.04 -1.48 -4.33
CA LEU A 195 5.11 -0.80 -5.22
C LEU A 195 5.72 0.49 -5.74
N TYR A 196 5.77 0.65 -7.06
CA TYR A 196 6.24 1.86 -7.73
C TYR A 196 5.36 2.21 -8.94
N LYS A 197 5.54 3.42 -9.46
CA LYS A 197 4.79 3.98 -10.58
C LYS A 197 5.72 4.07 -11.77
N LYS A 198 5.39 3.31 -12.81
CA LYS A 198 6.15 3.24 -14.05
C LYS A 198 5.76 4.34 -15.02
N SER A 199 4.47 4.65 -15.10
CA SER A 199 3.95 5.69 -15.99
C SER A 199 2.79 6.43 -15.32
N SER A 200 2.19 7.40 -16.01
CA SER A 200 1.00 8.09 -15.50
C SER A 200 -0.22 7.16 -15.28
N ALA A 201 -0.20 5.96 -15.86
CA ALA A 201 -1.28 4.98 -15.80
C ALA A 201 -0.87 3.61 -15.22
N ASP A 202 0.43 3.29 -15.21
CA ASP A 202 0.93 1.97 -14.85
C ASP A 202 1.61 1.97 -13.48
N TYR A 203 1.09 1.14 -12.58
CA TYR A 203 1.65 0.90 -11.26
C TYR A 203 2.00 -0.58 -11.15
N VAL A 204 3.19 -0.85 -10.62
CA VAL A 204 3.79 -2.17 -10.55
C VAL A 204 4.11 -2.48 -9.11
N MET A 205 3.78 -3.69 -8.65
CA MET A 205 4.25 -4.20 -7.36
C MET A 205 4.98 -5.52 -7.55
N LEU A 206 6.24 -5.54 -7.15
CA LEU A 206 7.09 -6.74 -7.12
C LEU A 206 6.87 -7.40 -5.78
N CYS A 207 6.44 -8.65 -5.78
CA CYS A 207 6.04 -9.34 -4.56
C CYS A 207 6.91 -10.57 -4.31
N HIS A 208 7.14 -10.85 -3.04
CA HIS A 208 7.78 -12.07 -2.56
C HIS A 208 6.88 -12.74 -1.51
N GLU A 209 6.77 -14.07 -1.61
CA GLU A 209 5.94 -14.93 -0.76
C GLU A 209 6.54 -16.35 -0.77
N ASN A 210 7.13 -16.82 0.32
CA ASN A 210 7.65 -18.20 0.44
C ASN A 210 8.47 -18.71 -0.75
N ASN A 211 9.50 -17.97 -1.17
CA ASN A 211 10.30 -18.27 -2.37
C ASN A 211 9.57 -18.15 -3.72
N HIS A 212 8.30 -17.73 -3.72
CA HIS A 212 7.59 -17.36 -4.92
C HIS A 212 7.70 -15.86 -5.16
N HIS A 213 7.86 -15.52 -6.42
CA HIS A 213 7.96 -14.14 -6.88
C HIS A 213 6.94 -13.91 -7.98
N TYR A 214 6.28 -12.76 -7.93
CA TYR A 214 5.29 -12.39 -8.93
C TYR A 214 5.14 -10.88 -9.00
N ILE A 215 4.54 -10.44 -10.10
CA ILE A 215 4.31 -9.04 -10.40
C ILE A 215 2.81 -8.78 -10.34
N LEU A 216 2.40 -7.75 -9.62
CA LEU A 216 1.06 -7.19 -9.73
C LEU A 216 1.10 -5.91 -10.56
N LEU A 217 0.18 -5.80 -11.51
CA LEU A 217 0.00 -4.61 -12.33
C LEU A 217 -1.38 -4.02 -12.05
N PHE A 218 -1.40 -2.75 -11.65
CA PHE A 218 -2.63 -2.07 -11.28
C PHE A 218 -3.11 -1.12 -12.36
N SER A 219 -4.43 -0.99 -12.43
CA SER A 219 -5.10 -0.07 -13.33
C SER A 219 -6.37 0.49 -12.70
N LYS A 220 -6.92 1.54 -13.31
CA LYS A 220 -8.15 2.20 -12.88
C LYS A 220 -9.39 1.36 -13.18
#